data_AF-A0A0D2R591-F1
#
_entry.id   AF-A0A0D2R591-F1
#
_cell.length_a   1.000
_cell.length_b   1.000
_cell.length_c   1.000
_cell.angle_alpha   90.00
_cell.angle_beta   90.00
_cell.angle_gamma   90.00
#
_symmetry.space_group_name_H-M   'P 1'
#
loop_
_entity.id
_entity.type
_entity.pdbx_description
1 polymer ?
#
loop_
_entity_poly.entity_id
_entity_poly.type
_entity_poly.pdbx_seq_one_letter_code
_entity_poly.pdbx_strand_id
1 'polypeptide(L)'
;MAADTVPLLNERDGNDINKGEKLVSWVKEFGSESKRLWHIAGPAIFTALCQYSLGAFTLTFAGRLSELDLAAVSVENSVIAGLSFGVMKFLQAQRKVMVMAWISAVVLVLHVFFSWLLILKLGWGLIGAAITLNTSWWLIVVGQFLYILKTKSDGAWSGFSWLAFVDLFGFVKLSLASAIMLCLEFWYLMMLIVITGHLSNPLVPVDAISICMNINGWDAMIAIGFNAAISVRVSNELGRGNAWLAKLSVIVVSITSVSIGIVCMIVVFATRGYFPYLFTTSDAVAEETTKLAILLGITVLLNSLQPVLSGVAVGGGWQSLVAYINIGCYYIVGLPAGCLLGFTFGFGVMGIWSGMIGGIVLQTLSLIVVISLTNWNKETVEAERRIKKWGGPSDGE
;
A
#
# COMPACT_ATOMS: atom_id res chain seq x y z
N MET A 1 -14.39 30.82 -50.77
CA MET A 1 -13.98 29.48 -51.21
C MET A 1 -12.48 29.54 -51.44
N ALA A 2 -11.70 29.34 -50.38
CA ALA A 2 -10.25 29.23 -50.40
C ALA A 2 -9.93 27.94 -49.67
N ALA A 3 -9.39 26.96 -50.38
CA ALA A 3 -8.98 25.68 -49.84
C ALA A 3 -7.52 25.83 -49.40
N ASP A 4 -7.30 25.97 -48.10
CA ASP A 4 -5.97 25.86 -47.50
C ASP A 4 -5.54 24.40 -47.51
N THR A 5 -4.60 24.08 -48.41
CA THR A 5 -3.87 22.82 -48.40
C THR A 5 -2.90 22.83 -47.22
N VAL A 6 -3.21 22.03 -46.21
CA VAL A 6 -2.31 21.67 -45.11
C VAL A 6 -1.02 21.07 -45.71
N PRO A 7 0.19 21.49 -45.29
CA PRO A 7 1.41 20.85 -45.75
C PRO A 7 1.46 19.44 -45.15
N LEU A 8 1.43 18.43 -46.02
CA LEU A 8 1.81 17.06 -45.69
C LEU A 8 3.23 17.09 -45.12
N LEU A 9 3.41 16.58 -43.90
CA LEU A 9 4.72 16.37 -43.30
C LEU A 9 5.53 15.47 -44.24
N ASN A 10 6.54 16.05 -44.87
CA ASN A 10 7.53 15.33 -45.66
C ASN A 10 8.14 14.22 -44.80
N GLU A 11 7.95 12.98 -45.23
CA GLU A 11 8.83 11.86 -44.92
C GLU A 11 10.22 12.18 -45.47
N ARG A 12 11.07 12.86 -44.69
CA ARG A 12 12.54 12.87 -44.78
C ARG A 12 13.11 13.76 -43.68
N ASP A 13 13.55 13.10 -42.61
CA ASP A 13 14.86 13.28 -41.95
C ASP A 13 14.78 12.89 -40.47
N GLY A 14 15.69 12.02 -40.04
CA GLY A 14 15.95 11.79 -38.61
C GLY A 14 16.03 10.35 -38.13
N ASN A 15 16.39 9.40 -38.99
CA ASN A 15 16.78 8.05 -38.55
C ASN A 15 18.24 8.04 -38.06
N ASP A 16 18.58 8.89 -37.08
CA ASP A 16 19.86 8.85 -36.36
C ASP A 16 19.85 9.69 -35.06
N ILE A 17 18.84 9.49 -34.20
CA ILE A 17 18.97 9.96 -32.82
C ILE A 17 20.05 9.10 -32.16
N ASN A 18 21.23 9.70 -31.92
CA ASN A 18 22.39 9.04 -31.34
C ASN A 18 22.00 8.37 -30.00
N LYS A 19 22.55 7.18 -29.69
CA LYS A 19 22.23 6.46 -28.43
C LYS A 19 22.38 7.35 -27.19
N GLY A 20 23.33 8.28 -27.22
CA GLY A 20 23.53 9.29 -26.18
C GLY A 20 22.34 10.24 -26.01
N GLU A 21 21.73 10.73 -27.09
CA GLU A 21 20.58 11.63 -27.02
C GLU A 21 19.32 10.92 -26.53
N LYS A 22 19.10 9.66 -26.96
CA LYS A 22 18.01 8.82 -26.43
C LYS A 22 18.14 8.59 -24.93
N LEU A 23 19.36 8.29 -24.47
CA LEU A 23 19.64 8.11 -23.04
C LEU A 23 19.40 9.40 -22.25
N VAL A 24 19.87 10.54 -22.75
CA VAL A 24 19.67 11.84 -22.09
C VAL A 24 18.19 12.19 -22.01
N SER A 25 17.40 11.95 -23.07
CA SER A 25 15.95 12.16 -23.05
C SER A 25 15.27 11.27 -22.01
N TRP A 26 15.60 9.98 -22.02
CA TRP A 26 15.03 9.02 -21.08
C TRP A 26 15.36 9.38 -19.62
N VAL A 27 16.58 9.80 -19.32
CA VAL A 27 16.98 10.24 -17.97
C VAL A 27 16.21 11.49 -17.54
N LYS A 28 15.99 12.45 -18.45
CA LYS A 28 15.18 13.65 -18.17
C LYS A 28 13.72 13.30 -17.89
N GLU A 29 13.13 12.42 -18.70
CA GLU A 29 11.76 11.94 -18.53
C GLU A 29 11.59 11.15 -17.24
N PHE A 30 12.52 10.22 -16.96
CA PHE A 30 12.59 9.46 -15.72
C PHE A 30 12.67 10.39 -14.50
N GLY A 31 13.58 11.38 -14.52
CA GLY A 31 13.75 12.33 -13.42
C GLY A 31 12.52 13.22 -13.20
N SER A 32 11.91 13.69 -14.28
CA SER A 32 10.67 14.47 -14.22
C SER A 32 9.52 13.65 -13.63
N GLU A 33 9.34 12.41 -14.10
CA GLU A 33 8.29 11.53 -13.60
C GLU A 33 8.55 11.08 -12.16
N SER A 34 9.81 10.80 -11.81
CA SER A 34 10.22 10.48 -10.43
C SER A 34 9.88 11.63 -9.47
N LYS A 35 10.15 12.89 -9.86
CA LYS A 35 9.77 14.06 -9.06
C LYS A 35 8.25 14.16 -8.84
N ARG A 36 7.45 13.88 -9.87
CA ARG A 36 5.98 13.86 -9.77
C ARG A 36 5.48 12.74 -8.88
N LEU A 37 6.07 11.55 -8.99
CA LEU A 37 5.78 10.40 -8.14
C LEU A 37 6.10 10.70 -6.68
N TRP A 38 7.29 11.22 -6.37
CA TRP A 38 7.70 11.54 -5.00
C TRP A 38 6.86 12.64 -4.34
N HIS A 39 6.33 13.58 -5.13
CA HIS A 39 5.38 14.57 -4.62
C HIS A 39 4.10 13.95 -4.04
N ILE A 40 3.74 12.74 -4.51
CA ILE A 40 2.59 11.98 -4.00
C ILE A 40 3.04 10.92 -2.99
N ALA A 41 4.06 10.13 -3.35
CA ALA A 41 4.54 8.99 -2.56
C ALA A 41 5.11 9.42 -1.22
N GLY A 42 5.99 10.43 -1.17
CA GLY A 42 6.63 10.85 0.09
C GLY A 42 5.61 11.21 1.18
N PRO A 43 4.65 12.12 0.90
CA PRO A 43 3.61 12.47 1.87
C PRO A 43 2.66 11.32 2.17
N ALA A 44 2.35 10.45 1.20
CA ALA A 44 1.52 9.27 1.42
C ALA A 44 2.20 8.23 2.32
N ILE A 45 3.49 7.95 2.11
CA ILE A 45 4.33 7.09 2.97
C ILE A 45 4.34 7.65 4.39
N PHE A 46 4.63 8.95 4.53
CA PHE A 46 4.65 9.60 5.84
C PHE A 46 3.29 9.56 6.54
N THR A 47 2.20 9.79 5.80
CA THR A 47 0.82 9.66 6.31
C THR A 47 0.56 8.24 6.81
N ALA A 48 0.92 7.22 6.03
CA ALA A 48 0.74 5.82 6.38
C ALA A 48 1.55 5.44 7.63
N LEU A 49 2.82 5.87 7.72
CA LEU A 49 3.66 5.66 8.89
C LEU A 49 3.07 6.30 10.15
N CYS A 50 2.59 7.56 10.05
CA CYS A 50 1.96 8.23 11.19
C CYS A 50 0.70 7.49 11.67
N GLN A 51 -0.14 7.07 10.73
CA GLN A 51 -1.40 6.37 11.04
C GLN A 51 -1.16 4.97 11.62
N TYR A 52 -0.21 4.22 11.06
CA TYR A 52 0.19 2.92 11.60
C TYR A 52 0.75 3.07 13.02
N SER A 53 1.52 4.15 13.27
CA SER A 53 2.09 4.45 14.58
C SER A 53 1.02 4.71 15.66
N LEU A 54 -0.18 5.18 15.31
CA LEU A 54 -1.28 5.34 16.29
C LEU A 54 -1.61 4.00 16.96
N GLY A 55 -1.79 2.95 16.16
CA GLY A 55 -2.03 1.60 16.67
C GLY A 55 -0.84 1.07 17.47
N ALA A 56 0.38 1.23 16.93
CA ALA A 56 1.61 0.75 17.58
C ALA A 56 1.84 1.40 18.96
N PHE A 57 1.63 2.71 19.09
CA PHE A 57 1.76 3.41 20.37
C PHE A 57 0.67 3.00 21.35
N THR A 58 -0.59 2.92 20.90
CA THR A 58 -1.71 2.46 21.74
C THR A 58 -1.41 1.07 22.32
N LEU A 59 -0.96 0.14 21.46
CA LEU A 59 -0.58 -1.20 21.85
C LEU A 59 0.59 -1.20 22.85
N THR A 60 1.62 -0.38 22.60
CA THR A 60 2.78 -0.24 23.50
C THR A 60 2.38 0.27 24.88
N PHE A 61 1.45 1.23 24.96
CA PHE A 61 0.97 1.76 26.24
C PHE A 61 0.07 0.75 26.96
N ALA A 62 -0.80 0.05 26.25
CA ALA A 62 -1.65 -1.00 26.82
C ALA A 62 -0.84 -2.17 27.38
N GLY A 63 0.23 -2.58 26.69
CA GLY A 63 1.14 -3.63 27.17
C GLY A 63 1.88 -3.30 28.46
N ARG A 64 1.96 -2.02 28.85
CA ARG A 64 2.51 -1.64 30.16
C ARG A 64 1.51 -1.81 31.31
N LEU A 65 0.23 -2.02 31.02
CA LEU A 65 -0.81 -2.28 32.01
C LEU A 65 -0.85 -3.75 32.36
N SER A 66 -1.10 -4.59 31.35
CA SER A 66 -1.17 -6.05 31.48
C SER A 66 -1.12 -6.73 30.10
N GLU A 67 -0.81 -8.02 30.09
CA GLU A 67 -0.90 -8.85 28.87
C GLU A 67 -2.34 -8.96 28.34
N LEU A 68 -3.34 -8.89 29.22
CA LEU A 68 -4.75 -8.96 28.86
C LEU A 68 -5.21 -7.69 28.12
N ASP A 69 -4.78 -6.51 28.58
CA ASP A 69 -5.08 -5.23 27.93
C ASP A 69 -4.40 -5.13 26.55
N LEU A 70 -3.16 -5.62 26.45
CA LEU A 70 -2.43 -5.73 25.20
C LEU A 70 -3.21 -6.56 24.17
N ALA A 71 -3.68 -7.73 24.59
CA ALA A 71 -4.48 -8.63 23.74
C ALA A 71 -5.82 -7.99 23.33
N ALA A 72 -6.46 -7.25 24.23
CA ALA A 72 -7.72 -6.58 23.92
C ALA A 72 -7.53 -5.47 22.87
N VAL A 73 -6.48 -4.65 22.99
CA VAL A 73 -6.17 -3.60 21.99
C VAL A 73 -5.73 -4.17 20.65
N SER A 74 -5.00 -5.29 20.63
CA SER A 74 -4.56 -5.91 19.37
C SER A 74 -5.72 -6.50 18.54
N VAL A 75 -6.84 -6.82 19.19
CA VAL A 75 -8.07 -7.33 18.56
C VAL A 75 -9.07 -6.20 18.24
N GLU A 76 -8.79 -4.97 18.65
CA GLU A 76 -9.68 -3.83 18.40
C GLU A 76 -9.86 -3.56 16.89
N ASN A 77 -11.12 -3.42 16.46
CA ASN A 77 -11.46 -3.06 15.09
C ASN A 77 -12.01 -1.62 15.03
N SER A 78 -11.27 -0.71 14.39
CA SER A 78 -11.64 0.71 14.27
C SER A 78 -12.47 0.99 13.01
N VAL A 79 -13.81 0.90 13.11
CA VAL A 79 -14.74 1.25 12.01
C VAL A 79 -14.54 2.69 11.51
N ILE A 80 -14.20 3.62 12.41
CA ILE A 80 -13.99 5.04 12.09
C ILE A 80 -12.78 5.24 11.17
N ALA A 81 -11.76 4.38 11.27
CA ALA A 81 -10.63 4.41 10.33
C ALA A 81 -11.12 4.19 8.88
N GLY A 82 -12.16 3.38 8.68
CA GLY A 82 -12.84 3.18 7.41
C GLY A 82 -13.34 4.48 6.76
N LEU A 83 -13.93 5.38 7.55
CA LEU A 83 -14.40 6.69 7.08
C LEU A 83 -13.24 7.57 6.60
N SER A 84 -12.08 7.47 7.24
CA SER A 84 -10.89 8.24 6.85
C SER A 84 -10.41 7.86 5.44
N PHE A 85 -10.48 6.58 5.05
CA PHE A 85 -10.03 6.14 3.74
C PHE A 85 -10.79 6.79 2.59
N GLY A 86 -12.10 7.01 2.71
CA GLY A 86 -12.90 7.67 1.68
C GLY A 86 -12.44 9.11 1.44
N VAL A 87 -12.26 9.87 2.52
CA VAL A 87 -11.78 11.28 2.47
C VAL A 87 -10.34 11.34 1.94
N MET A 88 -9.49 10.40 2.37
CA MET A 88 -8.11 10.29 1.89
C MET A 88 -8.05 10.01 0.40
N LYS A 89 -8.86 9.07 -0.12
CA LYS A 89 -8.90 8.76 -1.56
C LYS A 89 -9.33 9.97 -2.39
N PHE A 90 -10.30 10.75 -1.89
CA PHE A 90 -10.71 12.00 -2.53
C PHE A 90 -9.57 13.02 -2.63
N LEU A 91 -8.81 13.23 -1.56
CA LEU A 91 -7.65 14.13 -1.55
C LEU A 91 -6.47 13.59 -2.39
N GLN A 92 -6.20 12.29 -2.31
CA GLN A 92 -5.14 11.60 -3.06
C GLN A 92 -5.34 11.72 -4.57
N ALA A 93 -6.56 11.49 -5.07
CA ALA A 93 -6.88 11.59 -6.51
C ALA A 93 -6.50 12.97 -7.08
N GLN A 94 -6.60 14.01 -6.26
CA GLN A 94 -6.28 15.40 -6.60
C GLN A 94 -4.83 15.80 -6.28
N ARG A 95 -4.02 14.85 -5.81
CA ARG A 95 -2.63 15.06 -5.37
C ARG A 95 -2.49 15.98 -4.15
N LYS A 96 -3.56 16.15 -3.35
CA LYS A 96 -3.57 16.94 -2.10
C LYS A 96 -3.09 16.12 -0.91
N VAL A 97 -1.95 15.46 -1.05
CA VAL A 97 -1.42 14.52 -0.04
C VAL A 97 -0.65 15.21 1.09
N MET A 98 -0.13 16.43 0.87
CA MET A 98 0.60 17.18 1.90
C MET A 98 -0.28 17.56 3.09
N VAL A 99 -1.56 17.89 2.85
CA VAL A 99 -2.49 18.19 3.95
C VAL A 99 -2.76 16.94 4.79
N MET A 100 -2.85 15.77 4.16
CA MET A 100 -3.00 14.51 4.88
C MET A 100 -1.80 14.23 5.76
N ALA A 101 -0.58 14.45 5.25
CA ALA A 101 0.66 14.27 5.99
C ALA A 101 0.71 15.18 7.24
N TRP A 102 0.42 16.47 7.08
CA TRP A 102 0.42 17.41 8.21
C TRP A 102 -0.64 17.09 9.26
N ILE A 103 -1.86 16.75 8.84
CA ILE A 103 -2.93 16.36 9.77
C ILE A 103 -2.51 15.11 10.55
N SER A 104 -2.02 14.07 9.86
CA SER A 104 -1.57 12.85 10.52
C SER A 104 -0.39 13.08 11.46
N ALA A 105 0.53 13.99 11.14
CA ALA A 105 1.64 14.36 12.03
C ALA A 105 1.13 14.98 13.33
N VAL A 106 0.25 15.99 13.23
CA VAL A 106 -0.31 16.68 14.39
C VAL A 106 -1.12 15.71 15.25
N VAL A 107 -1.95 14.87 14.62
CA VAL A 107 -2.73 13.87 15.33
C VAL A 107 -1.83 12.85 16.02
N LEU A 108 -0.73 12.41 15.41
CA LEU A 108 0.22 11.50 16.07
C LEU A 108 0.82 12.10 17.35
N VAL A 109 1.22 13.37 17.31
CA VAL A 109 1.76 14.07 18.50
C VAL A 109 0.71 14.14 19.61
N LEU A 110 -0.51 14.54 19.27
CA LEU A 110 -1.63 14.58 20.22
C LEU A 110 -1.93 13.19 20.77
N HIS A 111 -1.96 12.18 19.90
CA HIS A 111 -2.23 10.79 20.27
C HIS A 111 -1.20 10.28 21.28
N VAL A 112 0.10 10.47 21.03
CA VAL A 112 1.15 10.03 21.98
C VAL A 112 0.98 10.70 23.33
N PHE A 113 0.74 12.01 23.35
CA PHE A 113 0.53 12.76 24.58
C PHE A 113 -0.70 12.27 25.37
N PHE A 114 -1.85 12.14 24.70
CA PHE A 114 -3.09 11.72 25.34
C PHE A 114 -3.08 10.24 25.72
N SER A 115 -2.42 9.37 24.96
CA SER A 115 -2.25 7.97 25.32
C SER A 115 -1.42 7.86 26.61
N TRP A 116 -0.30 8.58 26.73
CA TRP A 116 0.45 8.64 27.98
C TRP A 116 -0.40 9.20 29.15
N LEU A 117 -1.14 10.28 28.92
CA LEU A 117 -1.92 10.94 29.96
C LEU A 117 -3.09 10.05 30.44
N LEU A 118 -3.95 9.59 29.54
CA LEU A 118 -5.17 8.86 29.89
C LEU A 118 -4.85 7.43 30.34
N ILE A 119 -3.96 6.74 29.63
CA ILE A 119 -3.65 5.33 29.92
C ILE A 119 -2.78 5.23 31.17
N LEU A 120 -1.65 5.94 31.21
CA LEU A 120 -0.64 5.76 32.26
C LEU A 120 -0.81 6.71 33.44
N LYS A 121 -1.07 8.01 33.21
CA LYS A 121 -1.09 9.01 34.30
C LYS A 121 -2.40 9.08 35.04
N LEU A 122 -3.52 9.02 34.34
CA LEU A 122 -4.85 9.02 34.95
C LEU A 122 -5.36 7.60 35.27
N GLY A 123 -4.66 6.57 34.78
CA GLY A 123 -4.97 5.17 35.08
C GLY A 123 -6.28 4.69 34.46
N TRP A 124 -6.73 5.27 33.34
CA TRP A 124 -7.98 4.86 32.68
C TRP A 124 -7.86 3.54 31.91
N GLY A 125 -6.66 2.98 31.83
CA GLY A 125 -6.40 1.67 31.26
C GLY A 125 -6.89 1.54 29.82
N LEU A 126 -7.55 0.42 29.51
CA LEU A 126 -8.12 0.11 28.19
C LEU A 126 -9.12 1.16 27.70
N ILE A 127 -9.93 1.73 28.60
CA ILE A 127 -10.90 2.75 28.25
C ILE A 127 -10.17 4.01 27.73
N GLY A 128 -9.07 4.39 28.39
CA GLY A 128 -8.23 5.48 27.94
C GLY A 128 -7.61 5.23 26.56
N ALA A 129 -7.20 3.99 26.28
CA ALA A 129 -6.66 3.58 24.99
C ALA A 129 -7.72 3.71 23.88
N ALA A 130 -8.90 3.13 24.09
CA ALA A 130 -10.02 3.20 23.15
C ALA A 130 -10.44 4.65 22.87
N ILE A 131 -10.61 5.47 23.90
CA ILE A 131 -10.97 6.90 23.72
C ILE A 131 -9.93 7.63 22.89
N THR A 132 -8.65 7.46 23.19
CA THR A 132 -7.57 8.19 22.51
C THR A 132 -7.47 7.77 21.04
N LEU A 133 -7.53 6.47 20.75
CA LEU A 133 -7.45 5.96 19.39
C LEU A 133 -8.63 6.41 18.54
N ASN A 134 -9.87 6.27 19.05
CA ASN A 134 -11.08 6.70 18.34
C ASN A 134 -11.10 8.22 18.11
N THR A 135 -10.68 9.00 19.12
CA THR A 135 -10.56 10.46 18.97
C THR A 135 -9.54 10.83 17.89
N SER A 136 -8.42 10.12 17.81
CA SER A 136 -7.38 10.37 16.81
C SER A 136 -7.90 10.15 15.39
N TRP A 137 -8.64 9.06 15.15
CA TRP A 137 -9.28 8.81 13.86
C TRP A 137 -10.31 9.89 13.51
N TRP A 138 -11.13 10.33 14.46
CA TRP A 138 -12.06 11.44 14.25
C TRP A 138 -11.36 12.75 13.92
N LEU A 139 -10.27 13.08 14.60
CA LEU A 139 -9.48 14.28 14.29
C LEU A 139 -8.92 14.24 12.87
N ILE A 140 -8.47 13.06 12.39
CA ILE A 140 -8.04 12.89 11.00
C ILE A 140 -9.21 13.13 10.03
N VAL A 141 -10.35 12.47 10.25
CA VAL A 141 -11.55 12.59 9.39
C VAL A 141 -12.03 14.04 9.34
N VAL A 142 -12.23 14.65 10.50
CA VAL A 142 -12.73 16.02 10.63
C VAL A 142 -11.72 17.01 10.05
N GLY A 143 -10.43 16.87 10.36
CA GLY A 143 -9.39 17.76 9.83
C GLY A 143 -9.33 17.75 8.30
N GLN A 144 -9.36 16.55 7.70
CA GLN A 144 -9.34 16.41 6.24
C GLN A 144 -10.63 16.92 5.61
N PHE A 145 -11.79 16.65 6.23
CA PHE A 145 -13.08 17.11 5.73
C PHE A 145 -13.23 18.63 5.82
N LEU A 146 -12.80 19.27 6.92
CA LEU A 146 -12.77 20.73 7.06
C LEU A 146 -11.90 21.39 5.98
N TYR A 147 -10.76 20.78 5.64
CA TYR A 147 -9.93 21.26 4.53
C TYR A 147 -10.68 21.22 3.19
N ILE A 148 -11.40 20.12 2.90
CA ILE A 148 -12.23 20.01 1.69
C ILE A 148 -13.31 21.09 1.67
N LEU A 149 -14.03 21.27 2.78
CA LEU A 149 -15.10 22.26 2.87
C LEU A 149 -14.60 23.69 2.69
N LYS A 150 -13.43 24.03 3.27
CA LYS A 150 -12.84 25.37 3.22
C LYS A 150 -12.27 25.70 1.84
N THR A 151 -11.55 24.76 1.22
CA THR A 151 -10.89 24.97 -0.07
C THR A 151 -11.80 24.67 -1.26
N LYS A 152 -12.96 24.04 -1.02
CA LYS A 152 -13.81 23.41 -2.04
C LYS A 152 -13.04 22.44 -2.94
N SER A 153 -11.87 22.03 -2.49
CA SER A 153 -10.87 21.28 -3.23
C SER A 153 -10.70 21.74 -4.69
N ASP A 154 -10.49 23.03 -4.90
CA ASP A 154 -10.29 23.65 -6.23
C ASP A 154 -11.41 23.35 -7.23
N GLY A 155 -12.65 23.25 -6.73
CA GLY A 155 -13.85 22.96 -7.53
C GLY A 155 -14.22 21.48 -7.62
N ALA A 156 -13.38 20.56 -7.12
CA ALA A 156 -13.69 19.13 -7.11
C ALA A 156 -14.81 18.76 -6.11
N TRP A 157 -15.08 19.60 -5.11
CA TRP A 157 -16.17 19.41 -4.15
C TRP A 157 -17.32 20.38 -4.42
N SER A 158 -18.43 19.86 -4.96
CA SER A 158 -19.66 20.61 -5.25
C SER A 158 -20.68 20.62 -4.11
N GLY A 159 -20.41 19.90 -3.00
CA GLY A 159 -21.33 19.77 -1.86
C GLY A 159 -22.06 18.43 -1.82
N PHE A 160 -22.92 18.27 -0.83
CA PHE A 160 -23.75 17.07 -0.71
C PHE A 160 -24.85 17.09 -1.76
N SER A 161 -25.03 15.97 -2.45
CA SER A 161 -26.07 15.79 -3.46
C SER A 161 -26.55 14.35 -3.44
N TRP A 162 -27.85 14.14 -3.69
CA TRP A 162 -28.42 12.81 -3.89
C TRP A 162 -27.84 12.11 -5.12
N LEU A 163 -27.21 12.85 -6.03
CA LEU A 163 -26.48 12.29 -7.16
C LEU A 163 -25.35 11.34 -6.72
N ALA A 164 -24.81 11.50 -5.51
CA ALA A 164 -23.80 10.60 -4.95
C ALA A 164 -24.30 9.14 -4.76
N PHE A 165 -25.63 8.93 -4.77
CA PHE A 165 -26.25 7.61 -4.64
C PHE A 165 -26.66 7.00 -5.99
N VAL A 166 -26.40 7.68 -7.11
CA VAL A 166 -26.65 7.17 -8.46
C VAL A 166 -25.50 6.25 -8.90
N ASP A 167 -25.83 5.11 -9.53
CA ASP A 167 -24.87 4.08 -10.01
C ASP A 167 -23.92 3.50 -8.93
N LEU A 168 -24.36 3.47 -7.66
CA LEU A 168 -23.63 2.90 -6.51
C LEU A 168 -23.15 1.46 -6.74
N PHE A 169 -23.90 0.66 -7.51
CA PHE A 169 -23.53 -0.72 -7.77
C PHE A 169 -22.17 -0.84 -8.48
N GLY A 170 -21.87 0.05 -9.42
CA GLY A 170 -20.56 0.10 -10.08
C GLY A 170 -19.43 0.36 -9.09
N PHE A 171 -19.63 1.35 -8.21
CA PHE A 171 -18.68 1.69 -7.15
C PHE A 171 -18.48 0.54 -6.16
N VAL A 172 -19.57 -0.07 -5.68
CA VAL A 172 -19.52 -1.19 -4.72
C VAL A 172 -18.81 -2.39 -5.34
N LYS A 173 -19.12 -2.74 -6.60
CA LYS A 173 -18.45 -3.85 -7.31
C LYS A 173 -16.94 -3.64 -7.42
N LEU A 174 -16.51 -2.42 -7.77
CA LEU A 174 -15.10 -2.06 -7.90
C LEU A 174 -14.39 -2.07 -6.54
N SER A 175 -15.03 -1.46 -5.54
CA SER A 175 -14.52 -1.37 -4.17
C SER A 175 -14.40 -2.73 -3.51
N LEU A 176 -15.41 -3.61 -3.70
CA LEU A 176 -15.39 -4.98 -3.19
C LEU A 176 -14.24 -5.78 -3.80
N ALA A 177 -13.99 -5.64 -5.10
CA ALA A 177 -12.85 -6.30 -5.73
C ALA A 177 -11.50 -5.80 -5.17
N SER A 178 -11.38 -4.50 -4.89
CA SER A 178 -10.18 -3.92 -4.26
C SER A 178 -10.03 -4.40 -2.81
N ALA A 179 -11.13 -4.48 -2.06
CA ALA A 179 -11.15 -4.99 -0.69
C ALA A 179 -10.72 -6.46 -0.65
N ILE A 180 -11.30 -7.32 -1.51
CA ILE A 180 -10.92 -8.73 -1.61
C ILE A 180 -9.44 -8.86 -1.98
N MET A 181 -8.97 -8.13 -3.00
CA MET A 181 -7.57 -8.14 -3.42
C MET A 181 -6.63 -7.83 -2.25
N LEU A 182 -6.89 -6.75 -1.52
CA LEU A 182 -6.08 -6.31 -0.40
C LEU A 182 -6.17 -7.28 0.79
N CYS A 183 -7.37 -7.74 1.15
CA CYS A 183 -7.57 -8.72 2.23
C CYS A 183 -6.80 -10.00 1.95
N LEU A 184 -6.83 -10.52 0.71
CA LEU A 184 -6.07 -11.70 0.32
C LEU A 184 -4.55 -11.50 0.49
N GLU A 185 -4.03 -10.28 0.27
CA GLU A 185 -2.60 -9.98 0.48
C GLU A 185 -2.24 -9.96 1.97
N PHE A 186 -3.02 -9.26 2.80
CA PHE A 186 -2.74 -9.15 4.22
C PHE A 186 -3.01 -10.44 4.99
N TRP A 187 -4.14 -11.10 4.71
CA TRP A 187 -4.50 -12.35 5.36
C TRP A 187 -3.51 -13.44 5.02
N TYR A 188 -2.89 -13.40 3.85
CA TYR A 188 -1.86 -14.35 3.52
C TYR A 188 -0.72 -14.35 4.53
N LEU A 189 -0.15 -13.18 4.86
CA LEU A 189 0.89 -13.08 5.89
C LEU A 189 0.36 -13.32 7.30
N MET A 190 -0.91 -13.06 7.59
CA MET A 190 -1.51 -13.42 8.88
C MET A 190 -1.65 -14.94 9.06
N MET A 191 -1.96 -15.67 7.98
CA MET A 191 -2.04 -17.13 8.00
C MET A 191 -0.70 -17.78 8.37
N LEU A 192 0.42 -17.14 8.05
CA LEU A 192 1.75 -17.61 8.47
C LEU A 192 1.84 -17.77 9.99
N ILE A 193 1.36 -16.78 10.76
CA ILE A 193 1.35 -16.83 12.23
C ILE A 193 0.44 -17.96 12.70
N VAL A 194 -0.78 -18.02 12.17
CA VAL A 194 -1.79 -19.02 12.56
C VAL A 194 -1.30 -20.44 12.31
N ILE A 195 -0.73 -20.71 11.13
CA ILE A 195 -0.24 -22.03 10.76
C ILE A 195 0.99 -22.40 11.59
N THR A 196 1.89 -21.46 11.84
CA THR A 196 3.06 -21.71 12.71
C THR A 196 2.62 -22.09 14.13
N GLY A 197 1.51 -21.53 14.63
CA GLY A 197 0.92 -21.90 15.90
C GLY A 197 0.50 -23.37 16.04
N HIS A 198 0.44 -24.12 14.93
CA HIS A 198 0.11 -25.55 14.91
C HIS A 198 1.35 -26.46 14.89
N LEU A 199 2.57 -25.90 14.93
CA LEU A 199 3.79 -26.70 15.09
C LEU A 199 3.87 -27.30 16.51
N SER A 200 4.61 -28.40 16.67
CA SER A 200 4.73 -29.14 17.93
C SER A 200 5.33 -28.33 19.09
N ASN A 201 6.15 -27.33 18.79
CA ASN A 201 6.69 -26.35 19.74
C ASN A 201 6.46 -24.93 19.20
N PRO A 202 5.24 -24.38 19.34
CA PRO A 202 4.84 -23.19 18.60
C PRO A 202 5.30 -21.89 19.24
N LEU A 203 5.59 -21.85 20.55
CA LEU A 203 5.86 -20.62 21.29
C LEU A 203 7.03 -19.82 20.68
N VAL A 204 8.21 -20.45 20.57
CA VAL A 204 9.42 -19.77 20.06
C VAL A 204 9.26 -19.31 18.60
N PRO A 205 8.81 -20.16 17.66
CA PRO A 205 8.60 -19.74 16.27
C PRO A 205 7.52 -18.67 16.09
N VAL A 206 6.41 -18.76 16.84
CA VAL A 206 5.32 -17.76 16.76
C VAL A 206 5.79 -16.40 17.26
N ASP A 207 6.51 -16.37 18.38
CA ASP A 207 7.09 -15.12 18.90
C ASP A 207 8.09 -14.53 17.91
N ALA A 208 8.96 -15.36 17.33
CA ALA A 208 9.96 -14.93 16.36
C ALA A 208 9.36 -14.39 15.05
N ILE A 209 8.32 -15.05 14.52
CA ILE A 209 7.55 -14.51 13.38
C ILE A 209 6.90 -13.19 13.76
N SER A 210 6.30 -13.08 14.95
CA SER A 210 5.58 -11.88 15.35
C SER A 210 6.49 -10.66 15.40
N ILE A 211 7.74 -10.83 15.85
CA ILE A 211 8.79 -9.81 15.76
C ILE A 211 9.06 -9.44 14.30
N CYS A 212 9.25 -10.43 13.43
CA CYS A 212 9.49 -10.16 12.02
C CYS A 212 8.31 -9.48 11.31
N MET A 213 7.07 -9.87 11.63
CA MET A 213 5.86 -9.28 11.08
C MET A 213 5.66 -7.83 11.52
N ASN A 214 6.13 -7.47 12.73
CA ASN A 214 6.16 -6.08 13.18
C ASN A 214 7.06 -5.22 12.28
N ILE A 215 8.28 -5.70 12.01
CA ILE A 215 9.21 -5.01 11.09
C ILE A 215 8.63 -4.93 9.67
N ASN A 216 8.05 -6.02 9.18
CA ASN A 216 7.36 -6.04 7.89
C ASN A 216 6.18 -5.06 7.86
N GLY A 217 5.49 -4.83 8.98
CA GLY A 217 4.41 -3.85 9.09
C GLY A 217 4.87 -2.42 8.83
N TRP A 218 6.02 -2.02 9.36
CA TRP A 218 6.61 -0.70 9.08
C TRP A 218 7.08 -0.56 7.63
N ASP A 219 7.74 -1.59 7.10
CA ASP A 219 8.15 -1.61 5.69
C ASP A 219 6.94 -1.55 4.74
N ALA A 220 5.85 -2.26 5.07
CA ALA A 220 4.62 -2.24 4.30
C ALA A 220 4.01 -0.83 4.18
N MET A 221 4.21 0.06 5.15
CA MET A 221 3.72 1.45 5.04
C MET A 221 4.42 2.23 3.92
N ILE A 222 5.69 1.92 3.63
CA ILE A 222 6.42 2.46 2.49
C ILE A 222 5.78 1.97 1.19
N ALA A 223 5.54 0.66 1.10
CA ALA A 223 4.93 0.05 -0.08
C ALA A 223 3.49 0.54 -0.31
N ILE A 224 2.68 0.73 0.74
CA ILE A 224 1.33 1.31 0.67
C ILE A 224 1.37 2.76 0.19
N GLY A 225 2.35 3.54 0.61
CA GLY A 225 2.53 4.91 0.12
C GLY A 225 2.84 4.95 -1.38
N PHE A 226 3.68 4.05 -1.88
CA PHE A 226 3.90 3.90 -3.33
C PHE A 226 2.67 3.35 -4.07
N ASN A 227 1.95 2.38 -3.50
CA ASN A 227 0.67 1.88 -4.03
C ASN A 227 -0.31 3.04 -4.26
N ALA A 228 -0.48 3.92 -3.27
CA ALA A 228 -1.35 5.09 -3.38
C ALA A 228 -0.86 6.05 -4.47
N ALA A 229 0.46 6.31 -4.53
CA ALA A 229 1.02 7.22 -5.51
C ALA A 229 0.85 6.72 -6.95
N ILE A 230 1.18 5.45 -7.22
CA ILE A 230 1.06 4.90 -8.57
C ILE A 230 -0.40 4.75 -8.99
N SER A 231 -1.29 4.38 -8.07
CA SER A 231 -2.74 4.31 -8.33
C SER A 231 -3.27 5.67 -8.81
N VAL A 232 -2.87 6.77 -8.17
CA VAL A 232 -3.24 8.14 -8.56
C VAL A 232 -2.58 8.56 -9.87
N ARG A 233 -1.29 8.25 -10.08
CA ARG A 233 -0.60 8.63 -11.32
C ARG A 233 -1.20 7.90 -12.52
N VAL A 234 -1.33 6.58 -12.45
CA VAL A 234 -1.88 5.76 -13.54
C VAL A 234 -3.32 6.16 -13.86
N SER A 235 -4.20 6.31 -12.86
CA SER A 235 -5.60 6.69 -13.12
C SER A 235 -5.72 8.07 -13.77
N ASN A 236 -4.93 9.05 -13.30
CA ASN A 236 -4.93 10.39 -13.85
C ASN A 236 -4.36 10.47 -15.28
N GLU A 237 -3.28 9.74 -15.57
CA GLU A 237 -2.70 9.73 -16.93
C GLU A 237 -3.59 8.95 -17.92
N LEU A 238 -4.20 7.85 -17.48
CA LEU A 238 -5.20 7.12 -18.27
C LEU A 238 -6.43 8.00 -18.57
N GLY A 239 -6.95 8.71 -17.56
CA GLY A 239 -8.06 9.65 -17.73
C GLY A 239 -7.75 10.86 -18.61
N ARG A 240 -6.46 11.17 -18.81
CA ARG A 240 -5.98 12.20 -19.76
C ARG A 240 -5.69 11.66 -21.16
N GLY A 241 -5.88 10.37 -21.40
CA GLY A 241 -5.53 9.74 -22.66
C GLY A 241 -4.02 9.55 -22.89
N ASN A 242 -3.17 9.69 -21.86
CA ASN A 242 -1.72 9.60 -22.00
C ASN A 242 -1.19 8.22 -21.59
N ALA A 243 -1.29 7.27 -22.51
CA ALA A 243 -0.84 5.89 -22.33
C ALA A 243 0.66 5.78 -22.01
N TRP A 244 1.48 6.63 -22.63
CA TRP A 244 2.92 6.61 -22.44
C TRP A 244 3.32 7.09 -21.04
N LEU A 245 2.77 8.20 -20.54
CA LEU A 245 3.04 8.66 -19.17
C LEU A 245 2.53 7.67 -18.12
N ALA A 246 1.39 7.00 -18.37
CA ALA A 246 0.93 5.93 -17.49
C ALA A 246 1.97 4.80 -17.39
N LYS A 247 2.46 4.30 -18.54
CA LYS A 247 3.51 3.27 -18.58
C LYS A 247 4.83 3.73 -17.96
N LEU A 248 5.27 4.96 -18.24
CA LEU A 248 6.48 5.53 -17.66
C LEU A 248 6.37 5.60 -16.13
N SER A 249 5.21 6.03 -15.61
CA SER A 249 4.95 6.09 -14.17
C SER A 249 5.17 4.72 -13.51
N VAL A 250 4.66 3.65 -14.13
CA VAL A 250 4.82 2.27 -13.65
C VAL A 250 6.29 1.86 -13.59
N ILE A 251 7.06 2.14 -14.64
CA ILE A 251 8.49 1.81 -14.69
C ILE A 251 9.26 2.57 -13.61
N VAL A 252 9.05 3.88 -13.51
CA VAL A 252 9.78 4.75 -12.57
C VAL A 252 9.50 4.35 -11.13
N VAL A 253 8.23 4.11 -10.77
CA VAL A 253 7.89 3.71 -9.40
C VAL A 253 8.41 2.31 -9.09
N SER A 254 8.39 1.38 -10.04
CA SER A 254 8.85 0.00 -9.82
C SER A 254 10.35 -0.02 -9.55
N ILE A 255 11.14 0.71 -10.34
CA ILE A 255 12.59 0.85 -10.13
C ILE A 255 12.87 1.52 -8.78
N THR A 256 12.15 2.60 -8.47
CA THR A 256 12.33 3.35 -7.22
C THR A 256 12.01 2.47 -6.01
N SER A 257 10.87 1.76 -6.04
CA SER A 257 10.40 0.94 -4.93
C SER A 257 11.30 -0.27 -4.70
N VAL A 258 11.71 -0.96 -5.77
CA VAL A 258 12.69 -2.08 -5.67
C VAL A 258 14.03 -1.58 -5.13
N SER A 259 14.50 -0.40 -5.55
CA SER A 259 15.76 0.16 -5.03
C SER A 259 15.68 0.42 -3.53
N ILE A 260 14.56 0.95 -3.04
CA ILE A 260 14.32 1.13 -1.60
C ILE A 260 14.19 -0.23 -0.90
N GLY A 261 13.46 -1.18 -1.48
CA GLY A 261 13.32 -2.54 -0.94
C GLY A 261 14.66 -3.27 -0.79
N ILE A 262 15.60 -3.08 -1.74
CA ILE A 262 16.96 -3.60 -1.63
C ILE A 262 17.68 -2.97 -0.43
N VAL A 263 17.56 -1.66 -0.25
CA VAL A 263 18.14 -0.97 0.92
C VAL A 263 17.53 -1.50 2.22
N CYS A 264 16.20 -1.61 2.31
CA CYS A 264 15.51 -2.17 3.47
C CYS A 264 15.96 -3.61 3.77
N MET A 265 16.06 -4.46 2.73
CA MET A 265 16.55 -5.84 2.86
C MET A 265 17.99 -5.88 3.39
N ILE A 266 18.88 -5.04 2.87
CA ILE A 266 20.27 -4.94 3.35
C ILE A 266 20.29 -4.53 4.82
N VAL A 267 19.44 -3.57 5.23
CA VAL A 267 19.33 -3.15 6.64
C VAL A 267 18.87 -4.31 7.52
N VAL A 268 17.84 -5.07 7.12
CA VAL A 268 17.38 -6.26 7.86
C VAL A 268 18.51 -7.27 8.02
N PHE A 269 19.25 -7.56 6.94
CA PHE A 269 20.35 -8.52 6.99
C PHE A 269 21.54 -8.03 7.84
N ALA A 270 21.89 -6.76 7.74
CA ALA A 270 22.98 -6.16 8.51
C ALA A 270 22.67 -6.11 10.01
N THR A 271 21.40 -5.94 10.37
CA THR A 271 20.96 -5.80 11.76
C THR A 271 20.43 -7.10 12.38
N ARG A 272 20.38 -8.21 11.63
CA ARG A 272 19.72 -9.46 12.06
C ARG A 272 20.21 -10.06 13.38
N GLY A 273 21.46 -9.82 13.77
CA GLY A 273 22.01 -10.28 15.05
C GLY A 273 21.71 -9.37 16.23
N TYR A 274 21.14 -8.18 16.00
CA TYR A 274 20.93 -7.15 17.01
C TYR A 274 19.46 -6.79 17.17
N PHE A 275 18.72 -6.62 16.07
CA PHE A 275 17.33 -6.17 16.16
C PHE A 275 16.42 -7.12 16.96
N PRO A 276 16.59 -8.46 16.97
CA PRO A 276 15.71 -9.34 17.74
C PRO A 276 15.71 -9.01 19.23
N TYR A 277 16.88 -8.65 19.78
CA TYR A 277 17.05 -8.27 21.17
C TYR A 277 16.40 -6.92 21.54
N LEU A 278 15.93 -6.14 20.56
CA LEU A 278 15.09 -4.98 20.81
C LEU A 278 13.65 -5.37 21.20
N PHE A 279 13.23 -6.60 20.89
CA PHE A 279 11.86 -7.08 21.08
C PHE A 279 11.74 -8.18 22.14
N THR A 280 12.81 -8.93 22.42
CA THR A 280 12.77 -10.05 23.36
C THR A 280 14.03 -10.16 24.21
N THR A 281 13.86 -10.63 25.45
CA THR A 281 14.96 -11.03 26.34
C THR A 281 15.23 -12.54 26.30
N SER A 282 14.45 -13.31 25.54
CA SER A 282 14.63 -14.75 25.39
C SER A 282 15.64 -15.04 24.28
N ASP A 283 16.77 -15.65 24.64
CA ASP A 283 17.80 -16.05 23.68
C ASP A 283 17.25 -17.00 22.61
N ALA A 284 16.36 -17.93 23.00
CA ALA A 284 15.75 -18.86 22.05
C ALA A 284 14.92 -18.14 20.98
N VAL A 285 14.14 -17.12 21.37
CA VAL A 285 13.34 -16.33 20.42
C VAL A 285 14.24 -15.43 19.58
N ALA A 286 15.28 -14.83 20.18
CA ALA A 286 16.23 -14.00 19.45
C ALA A 286 17.01 -14.79 18.39
N GLU A 287 17.47 -16.00 18.73
CA GLU A 287 18.18 -16.88 17.80
C GLU A 287 17.27 -17.33 16.65
N GLU A 288 16.03 -17.71 16.94
CA GLU A 288 15.07 -18.11 15.92
C GLU A 288 14.69 -16.93 15.01
N THR A 289 14.48 -15.74 15.58
CA THR A 289 14.24 -14.50 14.82
C THR A 289 15.43 -14.17 13.91
N THR A 290 16.66 -14.38 14.39
CA THR A 290 17.89 -14.15 13.61
C THR A 290 17.93 -15.06 12.37
N LYS A 291 17.47 -16.32 12.50
CA LYS A 291 17.34 -17.26 11.36
C LYS A 291 16.25 -16.79 10.39
N LEU A 292 15.07 -16.44 10.92
CA LEU A 292 13.93 -15.97 10.13
C LEU A 292 14.15 -14.61 9.46
N ALA A 293 15.06 -13.79 9.98
CA ALA A 293 15.42 -12.50 9.40
C ALA A 293 15.88 -12.61 7.94
N ILE A 294 16.41 -13.77 7.52
CA ILE A 294 16.75 -14.04 6.12
C ILE A 294 15.49 -14.03 5.25
N LEU A 295 14.44 -14.75 5.67
CA LEU A 295 13.16 -14.79 4.98
C LEU A 295 12.42 -13.45 5.08
N LEU A 296 12.56 -12.75 6.20
CA LEU A 296 12.05 -11.39 6.37
C LEU A 296 12.66 -10.43 5.34
N GLY A 297 13.99 -10.40 5.18
CA GLY A 297 14.63 -9.49 4.22
C GLY A 297 14.21 -9.77 2.77
N ILE A 298 14.07 -11.05 2.39
CA ILE A 298 13.52 -11.43 1.08
C ILE A 298 12.06 -10.95 0.95
N THR A 299 11.25 -11.15 2.00
CA THR A 299 9.85 -10.72 2.04
C THR A 299 9.73 -9.21 1.89
N VAL A 300 10.55 -8.43 2.60
CA VAL A 300 10.64 -6.97 2.48
C VAL A 300 10.94 -6.54 1.04
N LEU A 301 11.92 -7.17 0.39
CA LEU A 301 12.23 -6.86 -1.01
C LEU A 301 11.03 -7.16 -1.93
N LEU A 302 10.40 -8.32 -1.81
CA LEU A 302 9.25 -8.69 -2.65
C LEU A 302 8.04 -7.79 -2.38
N ASN A 303 7.78 -7.49 -1.12
CA ASN A 303 6.71 -6.60 -0.67
C ASN A 303 6.96 -5.13 -1.03
N SER A 304 8.18 -4.75 -1.43
CA SER A 304 8.42 -3.42 -2.00
C SER A 304 7.80 -3.27 -3.39
N LEU A 305 7.69 -4.34 -4.18
CA LEU A 305 7.18 -4.29 -5.55
C LEU A 305 5.71 -4.70 -5.64
N GLN A 306 5.30 -5.74 -4.92
CA GLN A 306 3.95 -6.30 -5.05
C GLN A 306 2.83 -5.23 -4.85
N PRO A 307 2.80 -4.45 -3.76
CA PRO A 307 1.78 -3.42 -3.56
C PRO A 307 1.82 -2.34 -4.63
N VAL A 308 2.98 -2.05 -5.21
CA VAL A 308 3.09 -1.10 -6.33
C VAL A 308 2.32 -1.63 -7.54
N LEU A 309 2.50 -2.90 -7.90
CA LEU A 309 1.78 -3.52 -9.01
C LEU A 309 0.28 -3.62 -8.74
N SER A 310 -0.13 -3.96 -7.51
CA SER A 310 -1.55 -3.88 -7.10
C SER A 310 -2.07 -2.44 -7.21
N GLY A 311 -1.25 -1.44 -6.91
CA GLY A 311 -1.59 -0.01 -7.09
C GLY A 311 -1.82 0.36 -8.56
N VAL A 312 -1.03 -0.19 -9.48
CA VAL A 312 -1.25 -0.06 -10.94
C VAL A 312 -2.62 -0.61 -11.32
N ALA A 313 -2.96 -1.80 -10.82
CA ALA A 313 -4.25 -2.42 -11.09
C ALA A 313 -5.43 -1.61 -10.51
N VAL A 314 -5.29 -0.98 -9.34
CA VAL A 314 -6.29 -0.04 -8.82
C VAL A 314 -6.40 1.19 -9.73
N GLY A 315 -5.27 1.74 -10.18
CA GLY A 315 -5.25 2.88 -11.11
C GLY A 315 -5.88 2.59 -12.48
N GLY A 316 -5.70 1.38 -13.02
CA GLY A 316 -6.32 0.91 -14.26
C GLY A 316 -7.73 0.32 -14.09
N GLY A 317 -8.12 0.00 -12.85
CA GLY A 317 -9.41 -0.63 -12.52
C GLY A 317 -9.48 -2.13 -12.83
N TRP A 318 -8.37 -2.86 -12.72
CA TRP A 318 -8.27 -4.30 -12.98
C TRP A 318 -8.19 -5.15 -11.70
N GLN A 319 -8.58 -4.61 -10.54
CA GLN A 319 -8.43 -5.27 -9.23
C GLN A 319 -9.04 -6.68 -9.16
N SER A 320 -10.12 -6.97 -9.90
CA SER A 320 -10.72 -8.32 -9.93
C SER A 320 -9.75 -9.36 -10.50
N LEU A 321 -8.99 -9.02 -11.55
CA LEU A 321 -7.98 -9.91 -12.12
C LEU A 321 -6.89 -10.21 -11.08
N VAL A 322 -6.41 -9.18 -10.39
CA VAL A 322 -5.39 -9.34 -9.33
C VAL A 322 -5.91 -10.18 -8.18
N ALA A 323 -7.18 -10.02 -7.77
CA ALA A 323 -7.79 -10.87 -6.76
C ALA A 323 -7.77 -12.36 -7.16
N TYR A 324 -8.09 -12.70 -8.42
CA TYR A 324 -7.98 -14.08 -8.91
C TYR A 324 -6.54 -14.60 -8.92
N ILE A 325 -5.58 -13.76 -9.33
CA ILE A 325 -4.15 -14.12 -9.28
C ILE A 325 -3.72 -14.36 -7.83
N ASN A 326 -4.14 -13.53 -6.87
CA ASN A 326 -3.84 -13.70 -5.45
C ASN A 326 -4.42 -15.02 -4.92
N ILE A 327 -5.66 -15.37 -5.25
CA ILE A 327 -6.25 -16.68 -4.88
C ILE A 327 -5.39 -17.84 -5.39
N GLY A 328 -5.03 -17.81 -6.68
CA GLY A 328 -4.22 -18.85 -7.31
C GLY A 328 -2.81 -18.97 -6.69
N CYS A 329 -2.10 -17.87 -6.61
CA CYS A 329 -0.70 -17.88 -6.19
C CYS A 329 -0.55 -18.08 -4.69
N TYR A 330 -1.38 -17.44 -3.86
CA TYR A 330 -1.26 -17.49 -2.40
C TYR A 330 -1.94 -18.71 -1.83
N TYR A 331 -3.20 -18.96 -2.17
CA TYR A 331 -4.02 -19.94 -1.45
C TYR A 331 -4.04 -21.32 -2.11
N ILE A 332 -3.88 -21.38 -3.43
CA ILE A 332 -3.83 -22.67 -4.15
C ILE A 332 -2.38 -23.19 -4.25
N VAL A 333 -1.39 -22.32 -4.40
CA VAL A 333 0.01 -22.74 -4.57
C VAL A 333 0.83 -22.52 -3.29
N GLY A 334 0.99 -21.28 -2.85
CA GLY A 334 1.97 -20.96 -1.81
C GLY A 334 1.60 -21.48 -0.41
N LEU A 335 0.31 -21.43 -0.02
CA LEU A 335 -0.13 -21.93 1.28
C LEU A 335 0.02 -23.46 1.39
N PRO A 336 -0.45 -24.28 0.41
CA PRO A 336 -0.19 -25.72 0.45
C PRO A 336 1.30 -26.06 0.38
N ALA A 337 2.09 -25.34 -0.42
CA ALA A 337 3.54 -25.53 -0.46
C ALA A 337 4.19 -25.23 0.90
N GLY A 338 3.77 -24.16 1.57
CA GLY A 338 4.21 -23.82 2.93
C GLY A 338 3.87 -24.93 3.93
N CYS A 339 2.63 -25.41 3.94
CA CYS A 339 2.22 -26.52 4.80
C CYS A 339 3.04 -27.80 4.52
N LEU A 340 3.27 -28.13 3.25
CA LEU A 340 4.05 -29.31 2.86
C LEU A 340 5.51 -29.20 3.34
N LEU A 341 6.16 -28.06 3.10
CA LEU A 341 7.54 -27.81 3.54
C LEU A 341 7.66 -27.78 5.08
N GLY A 342 6.69 -27.16 5.76
CA GLY A 342 6.68 -27.03 7.21
C GLY A 342 6.45 -28.33 7.95
N PHE A 343 5.37 -29.04 7.62
CA PHE A 343 4.90 -30.21 8.37
C PHE A 343 5.40 -31.53 7.79
N THR A 344 5.33 -31.71 6.47
CA THR A 344 5.68 -33.00 5.84
C THR A 344 7.19 -33.18 5.70
N PHE A 345 7.90 -32.15 5.24
CA PHE A 345 9.36 -32.17 5.14
C PHE A 345 10.07 -31.75 6.42
N GLY A 346 9.33 -31.32 7.45
CA GLY A 346 9.87 -31.02 8.77
C GLY A 346 10.75 -29.76 8.83
N PHE A 347 10.64 -28.85 7.86
CA PHE A 347 11.39 -27.58 7.89
C PHE A 347 10.76 -26.53 8.81
N GLY A 348 9.66 -26.88 9.51
CA GLY A 348 9.00 -26.04 10.50
C GLY A 348 8.62 -24.67 9.93
N VAL A 349 8.83 -23.62 10.72
CA VAL A 349 8.50 -22.23 10.34
C VAL A 349 9.22 -21.76 9.08
N MET A 350 10.50 -22.12 8.92
CA MET A 350 11.27 -21.77 7.73
C MET A 350 10.66 -22.38 6.47
N GLY A 351 10.16 -23.62 6.57
CA GLY A 351 9.42 -24.29 5.49
C GLY A 351 8.12 -23.57 5.14
N ILE A 352 7.30 -23.27 6.15
CA ILE A 352 6.01 -22.59 5.97
C ILE A 352 6.22 -21.25 5.24
N TRP A 353 7.08 -20.40 5.78
CA TRP A 353 7.30 -19.07 5.24
C TRP A 353 7.98 -19.13 3.86
N SER A 354 8.94 -20.03 3.64
CA SER A 354 9.58 -20.18 2.31
C SER A 354 8.58 -20.61 1.23
N GLY A 355 7.69 -21.55 1.53
CA GLY A 355 6.62 -21.94 0.60
C GLY A 355 5.67 -20.79 0.29
N MET A 356 5.37 -19.97 1.30
CA MET A 356 4.52 -18.79 1.12
C MET A 356 5.21 -17.69 0.31
N ILE A 357 6.52 -17.46 0.52
CA ILE A 357 7.33 -16.58 -0.33
C ILE A 357 7.29 -17.05 -1.79
N GLY A 358 7.29 -18.37 -2.04
CA GLY A 358 7.07 -18.91 -3.38
C GLY A 358 5.76 -18.43 -4.04
N GLY A 359 4.67 -18.36 -3.26
CA GLY A 359 3.41 -17.77 -3.69
C GLY A 359 3.52 -16.27 -4.01
N ILE A 360 4.25 -15.50 -3.19
CA ILE A 360 4.55 -14.08 -3.41
C ILE A 360 5.32 -13.87 -4.72
N VAL A 361 6.36 -14.67 -4.96
CA VAL A 361 7.15 -14.61 -6.20
C VAL A 361 6.28 -14.92 -7.41
N LEU A 362 5.48 -16.00 -7.37
CA LEU A 362 4.61 -16.38 -8.48
C LEU A 362 3.57 -15.30 -8.81
N GLN A 363 2.98 -14.69 -7.77
CA GLN A 363 2.04 -13.58 -7.91
C GLN A 363 2.72 -12.36 -8.54
N THR A 364 3.89 -11.99 -8.03
CA THR A 364 4.64 -10.82 -8.51
C THR A 364 5.02 -10.98 -9.98
N LEU A 365 5.52 -12.16 -10.37
CA LEU A 365 5.84 -12.47 -11.77
C LEU A 365 4.60 -12.41 -12.67
N SER A 366 3.47 -12.94 -12.19
CA SER A 366 2.20 -12.92 -12.91
C SER A 366 1.72 -11.49 -13.14
N LEU A 367 1.82 -10.60 -12.14
CA LEU A 367 1.49 -9.18 -12.31
C LEU A 367 2.45 -8.45 -13.23
N ILE A 368 3.75 -8.72 -13.15
CA ILE A 368 4.74 -8.16 -14.09
C ILE A 368 4.38 -8.54 -15.54
N VAL A 369 4.02 -9.80 -15.79
CA VAL A 369 3.61 -10.27 -17.12
C VAL A 369 2.34 -9.56 -17.58
N VAL A 370 1.29 -9.53 -16.75
CA VAL A 370 0.02 -8.85 -17.08
C VAL A 370 0.25 -7.38 -17.44
N ILE A 371 1.00 -6.65 -16.60
CA ILE A 371 1.27 -5.22 -16.79
C ILE A 371 2.15 -4.98 -18.03
N SER A 372 3.12 -5.84 -18.28
CA SER A 372 4.01 -5.73 -19.44
C SER A 372 3.29 -6.00 -20.76
N LEU A 373 2.31 -6.90 -20.75
CA LEU A 373 1.48 -7.25 -21.91
C LEU A 373 0.26 -6.32 -22.09
N THR A 374 0.03 -5.39 -21.15
CA THR A 374 -1.11 -4.47 -21.24
C THR A 374 -0.94 -3.53 -22.43
N ASN A 375 -1.99 -3.45 -23.26
CA ASN A 375 -2.12 -2.41 -24.26
C ASN A 375 -2.60 -1.10 -23.62
N TRP A 376 -1.65 -0.25 -23.22
CA TRP A 376 -1.93 1.02 -22.54
C TRP A 376 -2.80 2.00 -23.35
N ASN A 377 -2.77 1.93 -24.69
CA ASN A 377 -3.67 2.75 -25.54
C ASN A 377 -5.11 2.26 -25.49
N LYS A 378 -5.33 0.95 -25.32
CA LYS A 378 -6.67 0.42 -25.10
C LYS A 378 -7.20 0.84 -23.72
N GLU A 379 -6.34 0.86 -22.71
CA GLU A 379 -6.70 1.25 -21.35
C GLU A 379 -7.07 2.73 -21.25
N THR A 380 -6.44 3.62 -22.02
CA THR A 380 -6.87 5.03 -22.10
C THR A 380 -8.28 5.17 -22.68
N VAL A 381 -8.62 4.40 -23.71
CA VAL A 381 -9.96 4.41 -24.32
C VAL A 381 -11.01 3.88 -23.34
N GLU A 382 -10.68 2.82 -22.61
CA GLU A 382 -11.58 2.26 -21.58
C GLU A 382 -11.76 3.22 -20.40
N ALA A 383 -10.71 3.93 -19.97
CA ALA A 383 -10.79 4.96 -18.95
C ALA A 383 -11.72 6.11 -19.39
N GLU A 384 -11.57 6.60 -20.63
CA GLU A 384 -12.45 7.63 -21.20
C GLU A 384 -13.92 7.15 -21.22
N ARG A 385 -14.17 5.90 -21.61
CA ARG A 385 -15.51 5.31 -21.62
C ARG A 385 -16.14 5.28 -20.22
N ARG A 386 -15.35 4.94 -19.19
CA ARG A 386 -15.80 4.95 -17.79
C ARG A 386 -16.10 6.36 -17.30
N ILE A 387 -15.26 7.33 -17.65
CA ILE A 387 -15.47 8.74 -17.32
C ILE A 387 -16.76 9.25 -17.99
N LYS A 388 -17.00 8.98 -19.28
CA LYS A 388 -18.24 9.39 -19.96
C LYS A 388 -19.48 8.75 -19.34
N LYS A 389 -19.40 7.47 -18.96
CA LYS A 389 -20.50 6.78 -18.30
C LYS A 389 -20.86 7.42 -16.95
N TRP A 390 -19.86 7.84 -16.18
CA TRP A 390 -20.04 8.33 -14.80
C TRP A 390 -20.08 9.86 -14.65
N GLY A 391 -19.57 10.59 -15.64
CA GLY A 391 -19.52 12.05 -15.67
C GLY A 391 -20.82 12.71 -16.15
N GLY A 392 -21.78 11.93 -16.67
CA GLY A 392 -23.00 12.45 -17.28
C GLY A 392 -22.75 13.06 -18.68
N PRO A 393 -23.80 13.52 -19.38
CA PRO A 393 -23.64 14.30 -20.61
C PRO A 393 -22.85 15.57 -20.28
N SER A 394 -21.85 15.90 -21.08
CA SER A 394 -21.28 17.24 -21.07
C SER A 394 -22.39 18.22 -21.46
N ASP A 395 -22.71 19.17 -20.59
CA ASP A 395 -23.55 20.30 -20.94
C ASP A 395 -22.89 21.06 -22.10
N GLY A 396 -23.27 20.72 -23.34
CA GLY A 396 -22.71 21.31 -24.55
C GLY A 396 -22.58 20.36 -25.74
N GLU A 397 -23.65 19.70 -26.14
CA GLU A 397 -23.96 19.39 -27.56
C GLU A 397 -25.44 19.66 -27.84
#